data_AF-A0A1V6APU1-F1
#
_entry.id   AF-A0A1V6APU1-F1
#
_cell.length_a   1.000
_cell.length_b   1.000
_cell.length_c   1.000
_cell.angle_alpha   90.00
_cell.angle_beta   90.00
_cell.angle_gamma   90.00
#
_symmetry.space_group_name_H-M   'P 1'
#
loop_
_entity.id
_entity.type
_entity.pdbx_description
1 polymer ?
#
loop_
_entity_poly.entity_id
_entity_poly.type
_entity_poly.pdbx_seq_one_letter_code
_entity_poly.pdbx_strand_id
1 'polypeptide(L)'
;MLKLVKSTIFPAAMSLFLAGAAAPLFGQNVELSLSRSSLSFAAADPDTTPLVPANDTLTVRIKVTGGGQPQPWQLTLRANGDLYSLLSLAMIDISNITWTASPAPPFQNGTLAANVDQVAASGSRNVNETGVMNFVFQNNWAYWAGSYTQSVTFTLSYR
;
A
#
# COMPACT_ATOMS: atom_id res chain seq x y z
N MET A 1 2.85 -33.71 -33.93
CA MET A 1 3.41 -32.54 -33.23
C MET A 1 2.59 -32.31 -31.97
N LEU A 2 3.11 -32.74 -30.82
CA LEU A 2 2.50 -32.48 -29.52
C LEU A 2 2.72 -30.99 -29.21
N LYS A 3 1.66 -30.18 -29.23
CA LYS A 3 1.72 -28.81 -28.72
C LYS A 3 1.98 -28.93 -27.23
N LEU A 4 3.19 -28.58 -26.78
CA LEU A 4 3.52 -28.50 -25.37
C LEU A 4 2.56 -27.46 -24.77
N VAL A 5 1.52 -27.92 -24.07
CA VAL A 5 0.67 -27.03 -23.27
C VAL A 5 1.61 -26.51 -22.19
N LYS A 6 2.02 -25.24 -22.30
CA LYS A 6 2.75 -24.54 -21.22
C LYS A 6 1.96 -24.83 -19.95
N SER A 7 2.57 -25.60 -19.06
CA SER A 7 2.05 -25.98 -17.75
C SER A 7 1.38 -24.75 -17.13
N THR A 8 0.06 -24.84 -16.92
CA THR A 8 -0.78 -23.78 -16.38
C THR A 8 -0.44 -23.56 -14.91
N ILE A 9 0.63 -22.81 -14.65
CA ILE A 9 1.00 -22.37 -13.30
C ILE A 9 0.23 -21.07 -13.06
N PHE A 10 -0.95 -21.19 -12.46
CA PHE A 10 -1.77 -20.05 -12.05
C PHE A 10 -1.08 -19.28 -10.91
N PRO A 11 -1.01 -17.94 -10.96
CA PRO A 11 -0.17 -17.20 -10.04
C PRO A 11 -0.86 -16.89 -8.71
N ALA A 12 -0.04 -16.30 -7.86
CA ALA A 12 -0.27 -16.03 -6.47
C ALA A 12 -1.49 -15.17 -6.15
N ALA A 13 -2.26 -15.55 -5.12
CA ALA A 13 -3.18 -14.64 -4.46
C ALA A 13 -2.40 -13.85 -3.42
N MET A 14 -2.41 -12.52 -3.53
CA MET A 14 -1.62 -11.68 -2.64
C MET A 14 -2.51 -10.84 -1.76
N SER A 15 -2.11 -10.61 -0.51
CA SER A 15 -2.88 -9.79 0.42
C SER A 15 -1.99 -8.85 1.22
N LEU A 16 -2.42 -7.59 1.31
CA LEU A 16 -1.83 -6.59 2.20
C LEU A 16 -2.76 -6.41 3.40
N PHE A 17 -2.22 -6.42 4.61
CA PHE A 17 -2.92 -6.00 5.82
C PHE A 17 -2.55 -4.56 6.15
N LEU A 18 -3.53 -3.72 6.42
CA LEU A 18 -3.36 -2.29 6.61
C LEU A 18 -3.67 -1.93 8.07
N ALA A 19 -2.75 -1.21 8.70
CA ALA A 19 -2.94 -0.67 10.04
C ALA A 19 -2.68 0.84 10.03
N GLY A 20 -3.58 1.63 10.62
CA GLY A 20 -3.41 3.07 10.79
C GLY A 20 -2.96 3.42 12.21
N ALA A 21 -1.93 4.25 12.32
CA ALA A 21 -1.45 4.85 13.56
C ALA A 21 -1.42 6.38 13.43
N ALA A 22 -1.82 7.07 14.50
CA ALA A 22 -1.72 8.52 14.61
C ALA A 22 -0.87 8.87 15.83
N ALA A 23 0.14 9.72 15.63
CA ALA A 23 1.00 10.20 16.70
C ALA A 23 0.58 11.62 17.10
N PRO A 24 -0.10 11.81 18.25
CA PRO A 24 -0.49 13.13 18.70
C PRO A 24 0.72 13.92 19.21
N LEU A 25 0.66 15.25 19.09
CA LEU A 25 1.56 16.20 19.74
C LEU A 25 0.75 17.15 20.62
N PHE A 26 1.39 17.72 21.64
CA PHE A 26 0.72 18.59 22.61
C PHE A 26 -0.03 19.74 21.90
N GLY A 27 -1.34 19.84 22.15
CA GLY A 27 -2.19 20.91 21.62
C GLY A 27 -2.71 20.69 20.19
N GLN A 28 -2.46 19.53 19.58
CA GLN A 28 -3.09 19.15 18.31
C GLN A 28 -3.72 17.75 18.35
N ASN A 29 -4.80 17.60 17.59
CA ASN A 29 -5.53 16.35 17.41
C ASN A 29 -5.27 15.83 15.99
N VAL A 30 -4.88 14.56 15.92
CA VAL A 30 -4.58 13.85 14.67
C VAL A 30 -5.46 12.61 14.61
N GLU A 31 -6.17 12.45 13.52
CA GLU A 31 -7.05 11.33 13.27
C GLU A 31 -6.75 10.78 11.86
N LEU A 32 -6.45 9.48 11.82
CA LEU A 32 -6.21 8.72 10.61
C LEU A 32 -7.27 7.62 10.53
N SER A 33 -8.00 7.57 9.42
CA SER A 33 -8.96 6.49 9.14
C SER A 33 -8.70 5.90 7.77
N LEU A 34 -8.77 4.58 7.69
CA LEU A 34 -8.65 3.79 6.47
C LEU A 34 -10.00 3.15 6.18
N SER A 35 -10.48 3.15 4.94
CA SER A 35 -11.76 2.50 4.59
C SER A 35 -11.72 0.98 4.70
N ARG A 36 -10.51 0.39 4.68
CA ARG A 36 -10.28 -1.06 4.73
C ARG A 36 -9.03 -1.39 5.52
N SER A 37 -9.01 -2.60 6.06
CA SER A 37 -7.85 -3.19 6.75
C SER A 37 -7.10 -4.19 5.87
N SER A 38 -7.56 -4.47 4.65
CA SER A 38 -6.83 -5.31 3.72
C SER A 38 -7.13 -5.01 2.25
N LEU A 39 -6.17 -5.32 1.40
CA LEU A 39 -6.27 -5.32 -0.06
C LEU A 39 -5.78 -6.66 -0.60
N SER A 40 -6.35 -7.13 -1.70
CA SER A 40 -5.91 -8.36 -2.34
C SER A 40 -5.70 -8.20 -3.83
N PHE A 41 -4.73 -8.91 -4.39
CA PHE A 41 -4.45 -8.94 -5.83
C PHE A 41 -4.80 -10.32 -6.36
N ALA A 42 -5.61 -10.35 -7.42
CA ALA A 42 -6.05 -11.60 -8.02
C ALA A 42 -4.93 -12.26 -8.81
N ALA A 43 -5.00 -13.59 -8.94
CA ALA A 43 -4.16 -14.31 -9.86
C ALA A 43 -4.46 -13.86 -11.31
N ALA A 44 -3.43 -13.48 -12.07
CA ALA A 44 -3.54 -13.08 -13.46
C ALA A 44 -2.32 -13.55 -14.28
N ASP A 45 -2.48 -13.83 -15.57
CA ASP A 45 -1.35 -14.24 -16.42
C ASP A 45 -0.40 -13.04 -16.71
N PRO A 46 0.91 -13.11 -16.37
CA PRO A 46 1.85 -12.02 -16.61
C PRO A 46 1.97 -11.56 -18.08
N ASP A 47 1.71 -12.43 -19.06
CA ASP A 47 1.79 -12.09 -20.49
C ASP A 47 0.60 -11.23 -20.94
N THR A 48 -0.55 -11.32 -20.24
CA THR A 48 -1.78 -10.57 -20.58
C THR A 48 -2.10 -9.47 -19.58
N THR A 49 -1.71 -9.65 -18.32
CA THR A 49 -1.98 -8.75 -17.19
C THR A 49 -0.71 -8.61 -16.34
N PRO A 50 0.33 -7.92 -16.86
CA PRO A 50 1.58 -7.72 -16.13
C PRO A 50 1.41 -6.79 -14.91
N LEU A 51 0.38 -5.95 -14.92
CA LEU A 51 0.02 -5.05 -13.83
C LEU A 51 -1.35 -5.44 -13.30
N VAL A 52 -1.36 -6.02 -12.09
CA VAL A 52 -2.57 -6.51 -11.44
C VAL A 52 -3.06 -5.44 -10.48
N PRO A 53 -4.24 -4.84 -10.69
CA PRO A 53 -4.82 -3.91 -9.72
C PRO A 53 -5.26 -4.65 -8.46
N ALA A 54 -5.24 -3.95 -7.33
CA ALA A 54 -5.91 -4.43 -6.13
C ALA A 54 -7.41 -4.62 -6.40
N ASN A 55 -8.04 -5.52 -5.64
CA ASN A 55 -9.47 -5.81 -5.71
C ASN A 55 -10.36 -4.59 -5.42
N ASP A 56 -9.82 -3.59 -4.74
CA ASP A 56 -10.51 -2.35 -4.43
C ASP A 56 -9.53 -1.19 -4.22
N THR A 57 -10.10 0.00 -4.12
CA THR A 57 -9.38 1.24 -3.81
C THR A 57 -9.32 1.44 -2.28
N LEU A 58 -8.25 2.07 -1.81
CA LEU A 58 -8.11 2.44 -0.41
C LEU A 58 -8.44 3.92 -0.22
N THR A 59 -9.44 4.22 0.60
CA THR A 59 -9.74 5.60 0.99
C THR A 59 -9.05 5.90 2.30
N VAL A 60 -8.24 6.96 2.32
CA VAL A 60 -7.50 7.45 3.48
C VAL A 60 -8.05 8.80 3.89
N ARG A 61 -8.56 8.89 5.11
CA ARG A 61 -9.01 10.15 5.70
C ARG A 61 -7.97 10.65 6.69
N ILE A 62 -7.53 11.88 6.47
CA ILE A 62 -6.57 12.59 7.31
C ILE A 62 -7.31 13.77 7.93
N LYS A 63 -7.30 13.84 9.26
CA LYS A 63 -7.77 15.01 9.98
C LYS A 63 -6.72 15.46 10.97
N VAL A 64 -6.30 16.70 10.81
CA VAL A 64 -5.27 17.36 11.62
C VAL A 64 -5.88 18.68 12.07
N THR A 65 -6.13 18.82 13.37
CA THR A 65 -6.70 20.03 13.95
C THR A 65 -5.88 20.50 15.14
N GLY A 66 -5.78 21.82 15.30
CA GLY A 66 -5.06 22.43 16.42
C GLY A 66 -5.41 23.91 16.56
N GLY A 67 -5.34 24.42 17.79
CA GLY A 67 -5.61 25.83 18.09
C GLY A 67 -4.39 26.76 17.96
N GLY A 68 -3.20 26.21 17.71
CA GLY A 68 -1.93 26.94 17.60
C GLY A 68 -1.45 27.17 16.17
N GLN A 69 -0.19 27.60 16.01
CA GLN A 69 0.44 27.76 14.70
C GLN A 69 0.39 26.44 13.91
N PRO A 70 0.02 26.45 12.62
CA PRO A 70 -0.01 25.26 11.80
C PRO A 70 1.34 24.55 11.80
N GLN A 71 1.35 23.26 12.13
CA GLN A 71 2.55 22.44 12.16
C GLN A 71 2.62 21.57 10.91
N PRO A 72 3.81 21.41 10.30
CA PRO A 72 4.01 20.44 9.24
C PRO A 72 3.65 19.03 9.69
N TRP A 73 2.92 18.31 8.85
CA TRP A 73 2.52 16.92 9.06
C TRP A 73 2.87 16.07 7.85
N GLN A 74 3.03 14.77 8.10
CA GLN A 74 3.23 13.76 7.08
C GLN A 74 2.44 12.49 7.40
N LEU A 75 1.89 11.89 6.36
CA LEU A 75 1.44 10.52 6.35
C LEU A 75 2.54 9.68 5.70
N THR A 76 3.02 8.64 6.38
CA THR A 76 3.93 7.64 5.82
C THR A 76 3.24 6.29 5.70
N LEU A 77 3.67 5.46 4.76
CA LEU A 77 3.39 4.03 4.74
C LEU A 77 4.69 3.25 4.81
N ARG A 78 4.68 2.14 5.53
CA ARG A 78 5.82 1.23 5.67
C ARG A 78 5.35 -0.20 5.54
N ALA A 79 5.93 -0.97 4.62
CA ALA A 79 5.76 -2.41 4.62
C ALA A 79 6.69 -3.05 5.66
N ASN A 80 6.17 -3.97 6.47
CA ASN A 80 6.94 -4.67 7.51
C ASN A 80 7.81 -5.82 6.95
N GLY A 81 8.28 -5.71 5.70
CA GLY A 81 9.02 -6.73 4.98
C GLY A 81 8.56 -6.89 3.53
N ASP A 82 9.13 -7.92 2.90
CA ASP A 82 8.74 -8.40 1.57
C ASP A 82 7.54 -9.33 1.64
N LEU A 83 6.86 -9.47 0.51
CA LEU A 83 5.75 -10.40 0.38
C LEU A 83 6.24 -11.82 0.62
N TYR A 84 5.62 -12.51 1.57
CA TYR A 84 6.09 -13.83 2.00
C TYR A 84 5.00 -14.88 1.84
N SER A 85 5.37 -16.04 1.30
CA SER A 85 4.50 -17.21 1.24
C SER A 85 4.89 -18.23 2.31
N LEU A 86 3.95 -18.54 3.21
CA LEU A 86 4.17 -19.54 4.26
C LEU A 86 4.32 -20.98 3.72
N LEU A 87 3.78 -21.26 2.53
CA LEU A 87 3.77 -22.62 1.96
C LEU A 87 5.06 -22.92 1.18
N SER A 88 5.52 -21.99 0.34
CA SER A 88 6.72 -22.17 -0.48
C SER A 88 7.98 -21.60 0.16
N LEU A 89 7.84 -20.80 1.23
CA LEU A 89 8.91 -19.99 1.84
C LEU A 89 9.53 -18.98 0.84
N ALA A 90 8.87 -18.75 -0.30
CA ALA A 90 9.32 -17.81 -1.31
C ALA A 90 9.01 -16.37 -0.88
N MET A 91 9.85 -15.44 -1.34
CA MET A 91 9.72 -14.01 -1.15
C MET A 91 9.57 -13.29 -2.48
N ILE A 92 8.76 -12.24 -2.51
CA ILE A 92 8.66 -11.29 -3.62
C ILE A 92 8.92 -9.90 -3.04
N ASP A 93 9.84 -9.17 -3.66
CA ASP A 93 10.18 -7.81 -3.24
C ASP A 93 8.92 -6.92 -3.25
N ILE A 94 8.64 -6.27 -2.12
CA ILE A 94 7.45 -5.43 -1.95
C ILE A 94 7.45 -4.21 -2.88
N SER A 95 8.61 -3.81 -3.42
CA SER A 95 8.71 -2.73 -4.41
C SER A 95 8.02 -3.03 -5.74
N ASN A 96 7.61 -4.28 -5.98
CA ASN A 96 6.70 -4.62 -7.07
C ASN A 96 5.27 -4.11 -6.86
N ILE A 97 4.94 -3.53 -5.69
CA ILE A 97 3.67 -2.87 -5.43
C ILE A 97 3.86 -1.34 -5.44
N THR A 98 3.15 -0.69 -6.35
CA THR A 98 3.09 0.76 -6.49
C THR A 98 1.70 1.28 -6.17
N TRP A 99 1.58 2.57 -5.88
CA TRP A 99 0.27 3.22 -5.77
C TRP A 99 0.23 4.56 -6.48
N THR A 100 -0.98 4.90 -6.93
CA THR A 100 -1.35 6.28 -7.30
C THR A 100 -2.30 6.85 -6.25
N ALA A 101 -2.25 8.16 -6.02
CA ALA A 101 -3.10 8.82 -5.03
C ALA A 101 -3.75 10.10 -5.58
N SER A 102 -4.98 10.37 -5.17
CA SER A 102 -5.74 11.57 -5.54
C SER A 102 -6.59 12.06 -4.37
N PRO A 103 -6.71 13.38 -4.12
CA PRO A 103 -6.12 14.47 -4.88
C PRO A 103 -4.62 14.67 -4.58
N ALA A 104 -3.88 15.12 -5.58
CA ALA A 104 -2.48 15.53 -5.45
C ALA A 104 -2.37 17.04 -5.75
N PRO A 105 -1.96 17.90 -4.79
CA PRO A 105 -1.70 17.64 -3.35
C PRO A 105 -2.98 17.40 -2.51
N PRO A 106 -2.88 16.94 -1.23
CA PRO A 106 -1.65 16.66 -0.48
C PRO A 106 -1.12 15.23 -0.63
N PHE A 107 -1.88 14.33 -1.25
CA PHE A 107 -1.46 12.95 -1.45
C PHE A 107 -0.48 12.84 -2.63
N GLN A 108 0.37 11.83 -2.59
CA GLN A 108 1.39 11.59 -3.60
C GLN A 108 1.49 10.10 -3.96
N ASN A 109 1.89 9.84 -5.20
CA ASN A 109 2.17 8.50 -5.70
C ASN A 109 3.44 7.94 -5.07
N GLY A 110 3.61 6.62 -5.11
CA GLY A 110 4.84 6.01 -4.63
C GLY A 110 4.93 4.51 -4.86
N THR A 111 5.98 3.92 -4.30
CA THR A 111 6.32 2.50 -4.38
C THR A 111 6.54 1.99 -2.97
N LEU A 112 6.00 0.82 -2.62
CA LEU A 112 6.23 0.25 -1.30
C LEU A 112 7.70 -0.14 -1.15
N ALA A 113 8.22 -0.04 0.08
CA ALA A 113 9.59 -0.43 0.39
C ALA A 113 9.60 -1.22 1.69
N ALA A 114 10.37 -2.30 1.70
CA ALA A 114 10.49 -3.16 2.87
C ALA A 114 11.22 -2.41 3.99
N ASN A 115 10.58 -2.30 5.15
CA ASN A 115 11.13 -1.70 6.35
C ASN A 115 11.52 -0.22 6.24
N VAL A 116 11.10 0.49 5.20
CA VAL A 116 11.39 1.91 4.97
C VAL A 116 10.09 2.71 4.87
N ASP A 117 10.03 3.83 5.58
CA ASP A 117 8.91 4.77 5.52
C ASP A 117 8.89 5.49 4.17
N GLN A 118 7.76 5.39 3.47
CA GLN A 118 7.49 6.12 2.24
C GLN A 118 6.44 7.19 2.50
N VAL A 119 6.67 8.41 2.03
CA VAL A 119 5.70 9.50 2.23
C VAL A 119 4.50 9.30 1.31
N ALA A 120 3.30 9.28 1.90
CA ALA A 120 2.01 9.12 1.22
C ALA A 120 1.29 10.46 1.00
N ALA A 121 1.45 11.37 1.95
CA ALA A 121 0.88 12.71 1.93
C ALA A 121 1.65 13.61 2.88
N SER A 122 1.63 14.93 2.64
CA SER A 122 2.17 15.90 3.58
C SER A 122 1.47 17.25 3.44
N GLY A 123 1.57 18.06 4.49
CA GLY A 123 1.02 19.41 4.48
C GLY A 123 1.49 20.21 5.68
N SER A 124 1.14 21.49 5.73
CA SER A 124 1.53 22.41 6.81
C SER A 124 0.35 23.10 7.47
N ARG A 125 -0.87 22.82 7.02
CA ARG A 125 -2.11 23.41 7.56
C ARG A 125 -2.94 22.36 8.28
N ASN A 126 -3.87 22.83 9.12
CA ASN A 126 -4.98 22.01 9.58
C ASN A 126 -5.75 21.48 8.36
N VAL A 127 -6.07 20.20 8.39
CA VAL A 127 -6.70 19.50 7.26
C VAL A 127 -7.83 18.59 7.73
N ASN A 128 -8.78 18.38 6.83
CA ASN A 128 -9.80 17.34 6.92
C ASN A 128 -10.02 16.82 5.50
N GLU A 129 -9.04 16.08 5.02
CA GLU A 129 -8.90 15.71 3.61
C GLU A 129 -9.11 14.21 3.45
N THR A 130 -9.67 13.82 2.31
CA THR A 130 -9.87 12.41 1.95
C THR A 130 -9.13 12.15 0.65
N GLY A 131 -8.25 11.15 0.66
CA GLY A 131 -7.53 10.68 -0.51
C GLY A 131 -7.93 9.27 -0.89
N VAL A 132 -7.88 8.98 -2.18
CA VAL A 132 -8.05 7.64 -2.74
C VAL A 132 -6.68 7.17 -3.21
N MET A 133 -6.27 5.99 -2.76
CA MET A 133 -5.04 5.31 -3.15
C MET A 133 -5.38 4.04 -3.92
N ASN A 134 -4.84 3.92 -5.14
CA ASN A 134 -5.01 2.76 -6.01
C ASN A 134 -3.69 2.00 -6.07
N PHE A 135 -3.68 0.75 -5.60
CA PHE A 135 -2.49 -0.09 -5.58
C PHE A 135 -2.47 -1.03 -6.79
N VAL A 136 -1.28 -1.26 -7.33
CA VAL A 136 -1.03 -2.16 -8.46
C VAL A 136 0.21 -2.99 -8.15
N PHE A 137 0.12 -4.29 -8.44
CA PHE A 137 1.22 -5.24 -8.35
C PHE A 137 1.78 -5.57 -9.72
N GLN A 138 3.11 -5.53 -9.86
CA GLN A 138 3.83 -6.00 -11.04
C GLN A 138 4.06 -7.51 -10.97
N ASN A 139 3.29 -8.26 -11.76
CA ASN A 139 3.34 -9.71 -11.82
C ASN A 139 4.42 -10.23 -12.79
N ASN A 140 5.00 -11.39 -12.50
CA ASN A 140 6.10 -11.97 -13.27
C ASN A 140 6.10 -13.51 -13.19
N TRP A 141 6.46 -14.17 -14.30
CA TRP A 141 6.64 -15.63 -14.38
C TRP A 141 7.73 -16.18 -13.45
N ALA A 142 8.65 -15.34 -12.98
CA ALA A 142 9.68 -15.73 -12.01
C ALA A 142 9.11 -16.04 -10.62
N TYR A 143 7.88 -15.61 -10.32
CA TYR A 143 7.26 -15.82 -9.01
C TYR A 143 6.64 -17.20 -8.91
N TRP A 144 6.91 -17.87 -7.78
CA TRP A 144 6.28 -19.14 -7.48
C TRP A 144 4.78 -18.94 -7.21
N ALA A 145 3.96 -19.83 -7.74
CA ALA A 145 2.53 -19.86 -7.41
C ALA A 145 2.33 -20.11 -5.91
N GLY A 146 1.40 -19.37 -5.30
CA GLY A 146 1.08 -19.52 -3.88
C GLY A 146 0.46 -18.27 -3.28
N SER A 147 0.01 -18.33 -2.03
CA SER A 147 -0.48 -17.12 -1.36
C SER A 147 0.66 -16.36 -0.71
N TYR A 148 0.71 -15.04 -0.93
CA TYR A 148 1.71 -14.15 -0.32
C TYR A 148 1.03 -13.08 0.51
N THR A 149 1.60 -12.76 1.65
CA THR A 149 1.02 -11.79 2.58
C THR A 149 2.06 -10.85 3.12
N GLN A 150 1.67 -9.59 3.35
CA GLN A 150 2.49 -8.62 4.07
C GLN A 150 1.62 -7.60 4.81
N SER A 151 2.10 -7.12 5.95
CA SER A 151 1.49 -5.99 6.67
C SER A 151 2.13 -4.66 6.27
N VAL A 152 1.31 -3.64 6.08
CA VAL A 152 1.66 -2.25 5.79
C VAL A 152 1.08 -1.37 6.88
N THR A 153 1.93 -0.55 7.50
CA THR A 153 1.55 0.40 8.54
C THR A 153 1.53 1.80 7.97
N PHE A 154 0.43 2.50 8.19
CA PHE A 154 0.25 3.91 7.89
C PHE A 154 0.46 4.71 9.17
N THR A 155 1.33 5.72 9.12
CA THR A 155 1.61 6.58 10.28
C THR A 155 1.36 8.03 9.93
N LEU A 156 0.41 8.66 10.62
CA LEU A 156 0.18 10.10 10.54
C LEU A 156 0.86 10.79 11.72
N SER A 157 1.77 11.70 11.44
CA SER A 157 2.60 12.38 12.45
C SER A 157 2.92 13.81 12.03
N TYR A 158 3.32 14.64 13.00
CA TYR A 158 3.95 15.93 12.70
C TYR A 158 5.44 15.75 12.41
N ARG A 159 6.02 16.72 11.71
CA ARG A 159 7.48 16.84 11.52
C ARG A 159 8.10 17.79 12.51
#